data_AF-A0A250KWB4-F1
#
_entry.id   AF-A0A250KWB4-F1
#
_cell.length_a   1.000
_cell.length_b   1.000
_cell.length_c   1.000
_cell.angle_alpha   90.00
_cell.angle_beta   90.00
_cell.angle_gamma   90.00
#
_symmetry.space_group_name_H-M   'P 1'
#
loop_
_entity.id
_entity.type
_entity.pdbx_description
1 polymer ?
#
loop_
_entity_poly.entity_id
_entity_poly.type
_entity_poly.pdbx_seq_one_letter_code
_entity_poly.pdbx_strand_id
1 'polypeptide(L)'
;MAKSGKTPAYLFFLADFSTLLLEGGLYFVSFAAPIYAIQALGVTHPLALLFAAIVGWLGAAIVFMGLLVFLKRTIVGDVPYGRFYLTSPKAYRWIAADRLVKIMIRSPFRNLINETGFLRYLFYRGMGAQFPATFLMGNGAKLPEPWAITMGSHVHIGDEAVLAGHKVEGNVVTLDRIEIGDNVLIGARAIVFPGVTIGNGAIVGANSVVTRGTTIGPGEIWSGNPARKIERFRLAPAAMPSTKARAEAG
;
A
#
# COMPACT_ATOMS: atom_id res chain seq x y z
N MET A 1 32.96 1.15 21.83
CA MET A 1 33.08 0.17 20.73
C MET A 1 32.13 -1.00 21.00
N ALA A 2 30.93 -0.99 20.40
CA ALA A 2 30.02 -2.13 20.50
C ALA A 2 30.51 -3.23 19.55
N LYS A 3 30.77 -4.43 20.07
CA LYS A 3 31.10 -5.61 19.25
C LYS A 3 29.92 -5.87 18.30
N SER A 4 30.12 -5.62 17.01
CA SER A 4 29.22 -6.03 15.93
C SER A 4 29.17 -7.56 15.89
N GLY A 5 28.28 -8.16 16.68
CA GLY A 5 27.98 -9.58 16.59
C GLY A 5 27.45 -9.88 15.18
N LYS A 6 28.25 -10.58 14.36
CA LYS A 6 27.83 -11.02 13.03
C LYS A 6 26.59 -11.89 13.21
N THR A 7 25.45 -11.44 12.70
CA THR A 7 24.22 -12.24 12.67
C THR A 7 24.53 -13.54 11.93
N PRO A 8 24.41 -14.71 12.56
CA PRO A 8 24.85 -15.95 11.94
C PRO A 8 23.99 -16.31 10.72
N ALA A 9 24.63 -16.75 9.64
CA ALA A 9 24.01 -16.97 8.33
C ALA A 9 22.78 -17.90 8.36
N TYR A 10 22.73 -18.85 9.29
CA TYR A 10 21.58 -19.75 9.44
C TYR A 10 20.29 -19.00 9.86
N LEU A 11 20.38 -17.86 10.54
CA LEU A 11 19.19 -17.07 10.90
C LEU A 11 18.53 -16.45 9.67
N PHE A 12 19.32 -16.05 8.66
CA PHE A 12 18.79 -15.61 7.37
C PHE A 12 18.10 -16.76 6.64
N PHE A 13 18.75 -17.93 6.60
CA PHE A 13 18.17 -19.12 5.99
C PHE A 13 16.85 -19.54 6.67
N LEU A 14 16.77 -19.51 8.00
CA LEU A 14 15.54 -19.81 8.73
C LEU A 14 14.43 -18.78 8.48
N ALA A 15 14.78 -17.50 8.36
CA ALA A 15 13.81 -16.45 8.05
C ALA A 15 13.24 -16.58 6.62
N ASP A 16 14.10 -16.88 5.64
CA ASP A 16 13.70 -17.10 4.26
C ASP A 16 12.90 -18.41 4.11
N PHE A 17 13.35 -19.49 4.75
CA PHE A 17 12.67 -20.79 4.69
C PHE A 17 11.30 -20.75 5.37
N SER A 18 11.17 -20.05 6.51
CA SER A 18 9.85 -19.85 7.16
C SER A 18 8.91 -19.00 6.32
N THR A 19 9.44 -18.00 5.59
CA THR A 19 8.65 -17.22 4.63
C THR A 19 8.18 -18.10 3.47
N LEU A 20 9.05 -18.95 2.93
CA LEU A 20 8.72 -19.89 1.86
C LEU A 20 7.65 -20.90 2.30
N LEU A 21 7.76 -21.46 3.50
CA LEU A 21 6.76 -22.38 4.05
C LEU A 21 5.41 -21.71 4.25
N LEU A 22 5.40 -20.46 4.74
CA LEU A 22 4.18 -19.69 4.90
C LEU A 22 3.52 -19.41 3.55
N GLU A 23 4.28 -18.94 2.57
CA GLU A 23 3.76 -18.68 1.22
C GLU A 23 3.29 -19.96 0.56
N GLY A 24 4.14 -20.99 0.50
CA GLY A 24 3.81 -22.29 -0.09
C GLY A 24 2.60 -22.94 0.57
N GLY A 25 2.47 -22.84 1.89
CA GLY A 25 1.30 -23.30 2.64
C GLY A 25 0.03 -22.52 2.27
N LEU A 26 0.11 -21.19 2.14
CA LEU A 26 -1.02 -20.37 1.69
C LEU A 26 -1.45 -20.72 0.25
N TYR A 27 -0.49 -20.91 -0.66
CA TYR A 27 -0.78 -21.38 -2.02
C TYR A 27 -1.46 -22.75 -1.98
N PHE A 28 -0.90 -23.72 -1.26
CA PHE A 28 -1.45 -25.06 -1.15
C PHE A 28 -2.89 -25.05 -0.62
N VAL A 29 -3.14 -24.37 0.50
CA VAL A 29 -4.49 -24.27 1.10
C VAL A 29 -5.47 -23.57 0.15
N SER A 30 -5.02 -22.52 -0.57
CA SER A 30 -5.87 -21.79 -1.51
C SER A 30 -6.39 -22.65 -2.67
N PHE A 31 -5.63 -23.67 -3.09
CA PHE A 31 -6.05 -24.61 -4.13
C PHE A 31 -6.73 -25.87 -3.56
N ALA A 32 -6.27 -26.37 -2.42
CA ALA A 32 -6.81 -27.58 -1.81
C ALA A 32 -8.24 -27.40 -1.29
N ALA A 33 -8.58 -26.25 -0.70
CA ALA A 33 -9.91 -26.02 -0.13
C ALA A 33 -11.04 -26.05 -1.20
N PRO A 34 -10.91 -25.38 -2.37
CA PRO A 34 -11.88 -25.53 -3.46
C PRO A 34 -12.00 -26.97 -3.97
N ILE A 35 -10.87 -27.68 -4.12
CA ILE A 35 -10.86 -29.08 -4.59
C ILE A 35 -11.64 -29.98 -3.62
N TYR A 36 -11.40 -29.84 -2.32
CA TYR A 36 -12.10 -30.63 -1.29
C TYR A 36 -13.60 -30.32 -1.27
N ALA A 37 -13.99 -29.03 -1.39
CA ALA A 37 -15.39 -28.64 -1.47
C ALA A 37 -16.10 -29.22 -2.70
N ILE A 38 -15.42 -29.22 -3.85
CA ILE A 38 -15.90 -29.83 -5.10
C ILE A 38 -16.16 -31.34 -4.93
N GLN A 39 -15.22 -32.05 -4.32
CA GLN A 39 -15.36 -33.48 -4.02
C GLN A 39 -16.53 -33.75 -3.09
N ALA A 40 -16.69 -32.93 -2.04
CA ALA A 40 -17.78 -33.06 -1.07
C ALA A 40 -19.16 -32.81 -1.68
N LEU A 41 -19.26 -31.94 -2.69
CA LEU A 41 -20.51 -31.64 -3.41
C LEU A 41 -20.86 -32.66 -4.50
N GLY A 42 -19.98 -33.64 -4.77
CA GLY A 42 -20.21 -34.67 -5.78
C GLY A 42 -20.32 -34.13 -7.21
N VAL A 43 -19.73 -32.96 -7.50
CA VAL A 43 -19.75 -32.36 -8.84
C VAL A 43 -18.81 -33.17 -9.73
N THR A 44 -19.33 -33.77 -10.79
CA THR A 44 -18.54 -34.62 -11.70
C THR A 44 -18.43 -34.06 -13.12
N HIS A 45 -19.33 -33.16 -13.52
CA HIS A 45 -19.33 -32.58 -14.86
C HIS A 45 -18.13 -31.63 -15.08
N PRO A 46 -17.31 -31.79 -16.12
CA PRO A 46 -16.07 -31.03 -16.31
C PRO A 46 -16.22 -29.50 -16.26
N LEU A 47 -17.24 -28.94 -16.91
CA LEU A 47 -17.50 -27.49 -16.87
C LEU A 47 -17.94 -27.02 -15.48
N ALA A 48 -18.67 -27.85 -14.73
CA ALA A 48 -19.12 -27.52 -13.38
C ALA A 48 -17.94 -27.56 -12.39
N LEU A 49 -16.97 -28.46 -12.60
CA LEU A 49 -15.71 -28.49 -11.85
C LEU A 49 -14.91 -27.19 -12.03
N LEU A 50 -14.75 -26.72 -13.27
CA LEU A 50 -14.05 -25.46 -13.56
C LEU A 50 -14.76 -24.26 -12.91
N PHE A 51 -16.08 -24.19 -13.04
CA PHE A 51 -16.87 -23.14 -12.42
C PHE A 51 -16.74 -23.15 -10.89
N ALA A 52 -16.88 -24.33 -10.28
CA ALA A 52 -16.76 -24.48 -8.83
C ALA A 52 -15.33 -24.16 -8.32
N ALA A 53 -14.29 -24.46 -9.10
CA ALA A 53 -12.91 -24.11 -8.76
C ALA A 53 -12.71 -22.58 -8.74
N ILE A 54 -13.24 -21.87 -9.75
CA ILE A 54 -13.20 -20.41 -9.82
C ILE A 54 -13.96 -19.80 -8.63
N VAL A 55 -15.21 -20.22 -8.42
CA VAL A 55 -16.05 -19.70 -7.32
C VAL A 55 -15.43 -20.01 -5.97
N GLY A 56 -14.91 -21.23 -5.78
CA GLY A 56 -14.24 -21.64 -4.54
C GLY A 56 -12.98 -20.82 -4.26
N TRP A 57 -12.15 -20.56 -5.29
CA TRP A 57 -10.94 -19.75 -5.13
C TRP A 57 -11.26 -18.28 -4.82
N LEU A 58 -12.26 -17.70 -5.51
CA LEU A 58 -12.76 -16.36 -5.20
C LEU A 58 -13.34 -16.27 -3.78
N GLY A 59 -14.13 -17.26 -3.36
CA GLY A 59 -14.67 -17.35 -2.01
C GLY A 59 -13.58 -17.46 -0.94
N ALA A 60 -12.56 -18.30 -1.18
CA ALA A 60 -11.40 -18.41 -0.31
C ALA A 60 -10.65 -17.08 -0.14
N ALA A 61 -10.53 -16.29 -1.21
CA ALA A 61 -9.92 -14.97 -1.15
C ALA A 61 -10.70 -14.00 -0.23
N ILE A 62 -12.04 -13.99 -0.32
CA ILE A 62 -12.90 -13.15 0.52
C ILE A 62 -12.82 -13.59 1.99
N VAL A 63 -12.88 -14.89 2.27
CA VAL A 63 -12.74 -15.44 3.62
C VAL A 63 -11.37 -15.10 4.20
N PHE A 64 -10.30 -15.28 3.41
CA PHE A 64 -8.93 -14.95 3.82
C PHE A 64 -8.76 -13.46 4.14
N MET A 65 -9.25 -12.58 3.26
CA MET A 65 -9.27 -11.14 3.50
C MET A 65 -10.03 -10.78 4.78
N GLY A 66 -11.22 -11.36 4.96
CA GLY A 66 -12.05 -11.18 6.16
C GLY A 66 -11.34 -11.64 7.43
N LEU A 67 -10.64 -12.78 7.39
CA LEU A 67 -9.85 -13.29 8.50
C LEU A 67 -8.72 -12.32 8.89
N LEU A 68 -7.96 -11.79 7.93
CA LEU A 68 -6.90 -10.82 8.23
C LEU A 68 -7.46 -9.53 8.86
N VAL A 69 -8.59 -9.04 8.34
CA VAL A 69 -9.28 -7.88 8.92
C VAL A 69 -9.78 -8.19 10.34
N PHE A 70 -10.36 -9.36 10.56
CA PHE A 70 -10.78 -9.81 11.89
C PHE A 70 -9.61 -9.90 12.87
N LEU A 71 -8.49 -10.51 12.46
CA LEU A 71 -7.27 -10.61 13.27
C LEU A 71 -6.73 -9.21 13.62
N LYS A 72 -6.70 -8.28 12.66
CA LYS A 72 -6.33 -6.88 12.95
C LYS A 72 -7.29 -6.31 14.00
N ARG A 73 -8.60 -6.34 13.74
CA ARG A 73 -9.59 -5.59 14.53
C ARG A 73 -9.76 -6.14 15.94
N THR A 74 -9.73 -7.46 16.10
CA THR A 74 -10.03 -8.13 17.38
C THR A 74 -8.79 -8.50 18.18
N ILE A 75 -7.73 -8.99 17.52
CA ILE A 75 -6.54 -9.50 18.23
C ILE A 75 -5.48 -8.41 18.37
N VAL A 76 -5.11 -7.74 17.27
CA VAL A 76 -4.05 -6.72 17.30
C VAL A 76 -4.55 -5.41 17.89
N GLY A 77 -5.78 -5.02 17.53
CA GLY A 77 -6.44 -3.79 17.98
C GLY A 77 -5.73 -2.53 17.46
N ASP A 78 -5.73 -1.48 18.27
CA ASP A 78 -5.13 -0.19 17.90
C ASP A 78 -3.61 -0.19 18.02
N VAL A 79 -2.97 0.43 17.03
CA VAL A 79 -1.52 0.56 16.95
C VAL A 79 -1.12 1.93 17.51
N PRO A 80 -0.19 1.99 18.48
CA PRO A 80 0.18 3.26 19.12
C PRO A 80 1.04 4.13 18.20
N TYR A 81 0.71 5.42 18.12
CA TYR A 81 1.51 6.43 17.44
C TYR A 81 2.64 6.97 18.32
N GLY A 82 3.59 7.66 17.69
CA GLY A 82 4.73 8.30 18.33
C GLY A 82 6.02 7.50 18.20
N ARG A 83 6.97 7.78 19.10
CA ARG A 83 8.30 7.17 19.10
C ARG A 83 8.35 6.05 20.14
N PHE A 84 8.79 4.86 19.72
CA PHE A 84 8.95 3.71 20.62
C PHE A 84 10.10 2.81 20.18
N TYR A 85 10.70 2.09 21.13
CA TYR A 85 11.81 1.17 20.84
C TYR A 85 11.32 -0.13 20.20
N LEU A 86 12.12 -0.73 19.31
CA LEU A 86 11.81 -2.01 18.64
C LEU A 86 11.61 -3.18 19.61
N THR A 87 12.19 -3.12 20.80
CA THR A 87 12.05 -4.15 21.85
C THR A 87 10.81 -3.95 22.72
N SER A 88 10.10 -2.83 22.54
CA SER A 88 8.96 -2.48 23.39
C SER A 88 7.68 -3.24 22.99
N PRO A 89 6.73 -3.44 23.93
CA PRO A 89 5.41 -4.02 23.63
C PRO A 89 4.65 -3.28 22.51
N LYS A 90 4.85 -1.96 22.39
CA LYS A 90 4.26 -1.13 21.33
C LYS A 90 4.76 -1.54 19.94
N ALA A 91 6.06 -1.84 19.82
CA ALA A 91 6.65 -2.31 18.58
C ALA A 91 6.10 -3.68 18.17
N TYR A 92 5.90 -4.61 19.10
CA TYR A 92 5.32 -5.91 18.76
C TYR A 92 3.90 -5.80 18.19
N ARG A 93 3.06 -4.89 18.71
CA ARG A 93 1.72 -4.62 18.15
C ARG A 93 1.81 -4.03 16.74
N TRP A 94 2.70 -3.06 16.53
CA TRP A 94 2.95 -2.49 15.20
C TRP A 94 3.44 -3.56 14.21
N ILE A 95 4.43 -4.37 14.60
CA ILE A 95 4.96 -5.48 13.78
C ILE A 95 3.84 -6.46 13.45
N ALA A 96 3.01 -6.85 14.42
CA ALA A 96 1.89 -7.75 14.16
C ALA A 96 0.92 -7.19 13.11
N ALA A 97 0.55 -5.90 13.23
CA ALA A 97 -0.32 -5.24 12.26
C ALA A 97 0.31 -5.17 10.84
N ASP A 98 1.58 -4.76 10.76
CA ASP A 98 2.35 -4.72 9.50
C ASP A 98 2.49 -6.10 8.85
N ARG A 99 2.67 -7.16 9.66
CA ARG A 99 2.73 -8.53 9.18
C ARG A 99 1.43 -8.99 8.52
N LEU A 100 0.27 -8.63 9.06
CA LEU A 100 -1.03 -8.96 8.43
C LEU A 100 -1.15 -8.32 7.03
N VAL A 101 -0.74 -7.07 6.88
CA VAL A 101 -0.71 -6.39 5.58
C VAL A 101 0.25 -7.09 4.62
N LYS A 102 1.46 -7.44 5.08
CA LYS A 102 2.46 -8.16 4.27
C LYS A 102 2.03 -9.57 3.88
N ILE A 103 1.31 -10.28 4.75
CA ILE A 103 0.73 -11.60 4.46
C ILE A 103 -0.26 -11.49 3.29
N MET A 104 -1.14 -10.48 3.28
CA MET A 104 -2.03 -10.25 2.15
C MET A 104 -1.25 -9.99 0.86
N ILE A 105 -0.28 -9.07 0.90
CA ILE A 105 0.51 -8.66 -0.29
C ILE A 105 1.36 -9.82 -0.85
N ARG A 106 1.75 -10.79 -0.02
CA ARG A 106 2.51 -11.99 -0.44
C ARG A 106 1.65 -13.20 -0.76
N SER A 107 0.35 -13.15 -0.47
CA SER A 107 -0.58 -14.27 -0.69
C SER A 107 -0.85 -14.54 -2.18
N PRO A 108 -1.34 -15.75 -2.53
CA PRO A 108 -1.91 -16.03 -3.87
C PRO A 108 -3.00 -15.04 -4.28
N PHE A 109 -3.70 -14.44 -3.31
CA PHE A 109 -4.82 -13.53 -3.54
C PHE A 109 -4.39 -12.08 -3.76
N ARG A 110 -3.08 -11.76 -3.71
CA ARG A 110 -2.56 -10.39 -3.75
C ARG A 110 -3.05 -9.59 -4.96
N ASN A 111 -3.08 -10.21 -6.15
CA ASN A 111 -3.47 -9.52 -7.37
C ASN A 111 -4.99 -9.28 -7.36
N LEU A 112 -5.77 -10.28 -6.93
CA LEU A 112 -7.21 -10.16 -6.83
C LEU A 112 -7.60 -9.03 -5.86
N ILE A 113 -6.98 -8.97 -4.68
CA ILE A 113 -7.31 -7.99 -3.65
C ILE A 113 -6.76 -6.60 -4.00
N ASN A 114 -5.50 -6.48 -4.43
CA ASN A 114 -4.86 -5.18 -4.66
C ASN A 114 -5.17 -4.55 -6.01
N GLU A 115 -5.43 -5.32 -7.06
CA GLU A 115 -5.75 -4.75 -8.38
C GLU A 115 -7.25 -4.46 -8.53
N THR A 116 -8.10 -5.12 -7.73
CA THR A 116 -9.53 -4.81 -7.70
C THR A 116 -9.79 -3.63 -6.76
N GLY A 117 -10.10 -2.47 -7.32
CA GLY A 117 -10.31 -1.23 -6.55
C GLY A 117 -11.28 -1.37 -5.36
N PHE A 118 -12.36 -2.12 -5.54
CA PHE A 118 -13.35 -2.37 -4.48
C PHE A 118 -12.80 -3.24 -3.33
N LEU A 119 -12.17 -4.38 -3.63
CA LEU A 119 -11.62 -5.27 -2.60
C LEU A 119 -10.45 -4.61 -1.88
N ARG A 120 -9.59 -3.89 -2.62
CA ARG A 120 -8.51 -3.07 -2.06
C ARG A 120 -9.05 -2.04 -1.07
N TYR A 121 -10.10 -1.32 -1.46
CA TYR A 121 -10.78 -0.35 -0.60
C TYR A 121 -11.29 -1.02 0.69
N LEU A 122 -12.04 -2.11 0.58
CA LEU A 122 -12.57 -2.84 1.74
C LEU A 122 -11.47 -3.34 2.67
N PHE A 123 -10.41 -3.93 2.11
CA PHE A 123 -9.28 -4.43 2.88
C PHE A 123 -8.61 -3.31 3.66
N TYR A 124 -8.19 -2.22 3.00
CA TYR A 124 -7.49 -1.14 3.69
C TYR A 124 -8.36 -0.40 4.71
N ARG A 125 -9.65 -0.20 4.42
CA ARG A 125 -10.62 0.29 5.41
C ARG A 125 -10.75 -0.67 6.59
N GLY A 126 -10.81 -1.97 6.33
CA GLY A 126 -10.75 -3.03 7.33
C GLY A 126 -9.48 -2.96 8.19
N MET A 127 -8.34 -2.63 7.60
CA MET A 127 -7.07 -2.45 8.30
C MET A 127 -6.96 -1.14 9.09
N GLY A 128 -7.88 -0.20 8.89
CA GLY A 128 -8.01 1.03 9.68
C GLY A 128 -7.83 2.33 8.90
N ALA A 129 -7.64 2.27 7.58
CA ALA A 129 -7.46 3.47 6.78
C ALA A 129 -8.71 4.35 6.75
N GLN A 130 -8.50 5.66 6.58
CA GLN A 130 -9.56 6.67 6.62
C GLN A 130 -9.64 7.43 5.30
N PHE A 131 -10.19 6.79 4.28
CA PHE A 131 -10.37 7.41 2.97
C PHE A 131 -11.63 6.88 2.27
N PRO A 132 -12.23 7.65 1.34
CA PRO A 132 -13.38 7.21 0.54
C PRO A 132 -12.97 6.20 -0.54
N ALA A 133 -13.95 5.57 -1.20
CA ALA A 133 -13.70 4.64 -2.30
C ALA A 133 -13.27 5.32 -3.62
N THR A 134 -13.26 6.66 -3.66
CA THR A 134 -12.95 7.48 -4.84
C THR A 134 -11.45 7.68 -5.07
N PHE A 135 -10.58 6.99 -4.31
CA PHE A 135 -9.14 7.03 -4.55
C PHE A 135 -8.73 6.05 -5.66
N LEU A 136 -7.70 6.42 -6.40
CA LEU A 136 -7.03 5.56 -7.36
C LEU A 136 -5.63 5.25 -6.86
N MET A 137 -5.21 4.01 -7.08
CA MET A 137 -3.90 3.54 -6.71
C MET A 137 -3.33 2.70 -7.83
N GLY A 138 -2.16 3.13 -8.28
CA GLY A 138 -1.36 2.52 -9.32
C GLY A 138 -0.79 1.17 -8.89
N ASN A 139 -0.31 0.43 -9.89
CA ASN A 139 0.22 -0.91 -9.70
C ASN A 139 1.48 -0.86 -8.81
N GLY A 140 1.57 -1.80 -7.87
CA GLY A 140 2.72 -1.93 -6.98
C GLY A 140 2.88 -0.83 -5.93
N ALA A 141 1.94 0.11 -5.82
CA ALA A 141 1.92 1.10 -4.75
C ALA A 141 1.72 0.42 -3.37
N LYS A 142 2.33 0.98 -2.33
CA LYS A 142 2.43 0.35 -1.00
C LYS A 142 1.97 1.28 0.10
N LEU A 143 1.01 0.80 0.87
CA LEU A 143 0.54 1.40 2.13
C LEU A 143 0.83 0.40 3.26
N PRO A 144 2.04 0.40 3.84
CA PRO A 144 2.42 -0.58 4.86
C PRO A 144 1.58 -0.41 6.15
N GLU A 145 1.21 0.83 6.47
CA GLU A 145 0.34 1.17 7.60
C GLU A 145 -0.95 1.86 7.16
N PRO A 146 -1.94 1.12 6.61
CA PRO A 146 -3.20 1.71 6.17
C PRO A 146 -3.87 2.52 7.29
N TRP A 147 -3.79 2.06 8.55
CA TRP A 147 -4.36 2.76 9.71
C TRP A 147 -3.78 4.14 10.00
N ALA A 148 -2.57 4.44 9.49
CA ALA A 148 -1.90 5.72 9.65
C ALA A 148 -2.27 6.72 8.56
N ILE A 149 -3.11 6.34 7.60
CA ILE A 149 -3.39 7.11 6.40
C ILE A 149 -4.82 7.63 6.42
N THR A 150 -4.94 8.94 6.31
CA THR A 150 -6.20 9.66 6.13
C THR A 150 -6.16 10.41 4.81
N MET A 151 -7.18 10.25 3.97
CA MET A 151 -7.24 10.91 2.66
C MET A 151 -8.64 11.43 2.34
N GLY A 152 -8.70 12.54 1.61
CA GLY A 152 -9.89 13.05 0.96
C GLY A 152 -10.32 12.26 -0.28
N SER A 153 -11.23 12.84 -1.05
CA SER A 153 -11.77 12.29 -2.30
C SER A 153 -10.87 12.57 -3.49
N HIS A 154 -10.92 11.68 -4.50
CA HIS A 154 -10.21 11.85 -5.78
C HIS A 154 -8.68 11.95 -5.65
N VAL A 155 -8.10 11.23 -4.68
CA VAL A 155 -6.65 11.12 -4.54
C VAL A 155 -6.14 10.06 -5.51
N HIS A 156 -5.11 10.40 -6.28
CA HIS A 156 -4.44 9.46 -7.17
C HIS A 156 -3.03 9.17 -6.65
N ILE A 157 -2.78 7.90 -6.33
CA ILE A 157 -1.49 7.39 -5.92
C ILE A 157 -0.86 6.68 -7.13
N GLY A 158 0.26 7.18 -7.63
CA GLY A 158 0.92 6.63 -8.81
C GLY A 158 1.57 5.27 -8.55
N ASP A 159 1.93 4.60 -9.64
CA ASP A 159 2.56 3.27 -9.62
C ASP A 159 3.79 3.24 -8.70
N GLU A 160 3.95 2.16 -7.94
CA GLU A 160 5.06 1.93 -7.01
C GLU A 160 5.29 3.03 -5.95
N ALA A 161 4.36 3.98 -5.77
CA ALA A 161 4.48 4.98 -4.71
C ALA A 161 4.35 4.32 -3.33
N VAL A 162 5.08 4.84 -2.34
CA VAL A 162 5.14 4.29 -0.99
C VAL A 162 4.73 5.36 0.01
N LEU A 163 3.64 5.10 0.74
CA LEU A 163 3.19 5.96 1.83
C LEU A 163 3.45 5.21 3.14
N ALA A 164 4.61 5.49 3.75
CA ALA A 164 5.07 4.80 4.95
C ALA A 164 4.78 5.63 6.19
N GLY A 165 3.84 5.17 7.01
CA GLY A 165 3.47 5.81 8.28
C GLY A 165 4.54 5.63 9.35
N HIS A 166 5.53 4.75 9.12
CA HIS A 166 6.67 4.56 10.01
C HIS A 166 8.02 4.95 9.41
N LYS A 167 8.98 5.27 10.29
CA LYS A 167 10.41 5.35 10.00
C LYS A 167 11.18 4.64 11.11
N VAL A 168 12.13 3.78 10.75
CA VAL A 168 13.02 3.13 11.71
C VAL A 168 14.40 3.77 11.64
N GLU A 169 14.90 4.26 12.77
CA GLU A 169 16.24 4.81 12.91
C GLU A 169 16.93 4.12 14.09
N GLY A 170 17.94 3.31 13.80
CA GLY A 170 18.57 2.46 14.81
C GLY A 170 17.55 1.50 15.44
N ASN A 171 17.32 1.62 16.75
CA ASN A 171 16.34 0.82 17.48
C ASN A 171 15.02 1.55 17.77
N VAL A 172 14.80 2.74 17.20
CA VAL A 172 13.61 3.56 17.43
C VAL A 172 12.72 3.54 16.19
N VAL A 173 11.45 3.21 16.40
CA VAL A 173 10.39 3.36 15.42
C VAL A 173 9.67 4.66 15.69
N THR A 174 9.50 5.48 14.66
CA THR A 174 8.63 6.66 14.67
C THR A 174 7.44 6.37 13.79
N LEU A 175 6.25 6.22 14.38
CA LEU A 175 4.99 6.03 13.67
C LEU A 175 4.15 7.30 13.79
N ASP A 176 3.69 7.83 12.66
CA ASP A 176 2.94 9.08 12.61
C ASP A 176 1.94 9.07 11.44
N ARG A 177 0.96 9.97 11.48
CA ARG A 177 -0.11 10.02 10.46
C ARG A 177 0.38 10.64 9.16
N ILE A 178 -0.21 10.20 8.05
CA ILE A 178 -0.10 10.85 6.75
C ILE A 178 -1.51 11.34 6.40
N GLU A 179 -1.64 12.65 6.24
CA GLU A 179 -2.91 13.32 5.99
C GLU A 179 -2.91 13.91 4.58
N ILE A 180 -3.91 13.55 3.78
CA ILE A 180 -4.00 13.95 2.37
C ILE A 180 -5.37 14.56 2.10
N GLY A 181 -5.38 15.73 1.50
CA GLY A 181 -6.59 16.44 1.09
C GLY A 181 -7.30 15.84 -0.12
N ASP A 182 -8.30 16.55 -0.61
CA ASP A 182 -9.04 16.20 -1.83
C ASP A 182 -8.24 16.52 -3.09
N ASN A 183 -8.46 15.77 -4.17
CA ASN A 183 -7.90 16.02 -5.50
C ASN A 183 -6.37 16.07 -5.55
N VAL A 184 -5.69 15.28 -4.72
CA VAL A 184 -4.22 15.21 -4.66
C VAL A 184 -3.68 14.19 -5.65
N LEU A 185 -2.58 14.53 -6.31
CA LEU A 185 -1.79 13.59 -7.13
C LEU A 185 -0.47 13.28 -6.43
N ILE A 186 -0.22 12.00 -6.15
CA ILE A 186 1.07 11.49 -5.70
C ILE A 186 1.71 10.76 -6.88
N GLY A 187 2.82 11.27 -7.38
CA GLY A 187 3.49 10.72 -8.57
C GLY A 187 4.01 9.31 -8.36
N ALA A 188 4.22 8.60 -9.48
CA ALA A 188 4.77 7.25 -9.46
C ALA A 188 6.13 7.21 -8.74
N ARG A 189 6.36 6.16 -7.94
CA ARG A 189 7.59 5.93 -7.16
C ARG A 189 7.91 7.04 -6.15
N ALA A 190 6.96 7.92 -5.84
CA ALA A 190 7.12 8.88 -4.77
C ALA A 190 7.11 8.16 -3.41
N ILE A 191 7.91 8.66 -2.46
CA ILE A 191 7.98 8.15 -1.10
C ILE A 191 7.52 9.25 -0.15
N VAL A 192 6.50 8.97 0.64
CA VAL A 192 5.95 9.87 1.65
C VAL A 192 6.27 9.31 3.03
N PHE A 193 7.03 10.07 3.82
CA PHE A 193 7.42 9.72 5.19
C PHE A 193 6.33 10.07 6.22
N PRO A 194 6.48 9.60 7.49
CA PRO A 194 5.51 9.85 8.55
C PRO A 194 5.30 11.33 8.83
N GLY A 195 4.11 11.70 9.31
CA GLY A 195 3.81 13.06 9.80
C GLY A 195 3.69 14.08 8.68
N VAL A 196 3.45 13.64 7.44
CA VAL A 196 3.29 14.51 6.28
C VAL A 196 1.83 14.90 6.14
N THR A 197 1.58 16.18 5.88
CA THR A 197 0.27 16.73 5.54
C THR A 197 0.31 17.29 4.13
N ILE A 198 -0.63 16.89 3.28
CA ILE A 198 -0.73 17.31 1.88
C ILE A 198 -2.09 17.98 1.66
N GLY A 199 -2.09 19.27 1.36
CA GLY A 199 -3.30 20.05 1.14
C GLY A 199 -4.04 19.71 -0.15
N ASN A 200 -5.29 20.16 -0.24
CA ASN A 200 -6.18 19.92 -1.38
C ASN A 200 -5.56 20.36 -2.71
N GLY A 201 -5.69 19.56 -3.76
CA GLY A 201 -5.22 19.89 -5.11
C GLY A 201 -3.69 19.90 -5.27
N ALA A 202 -2.93 19.48 -4.26
CA ALA A 202 -1.48 19.45 -4.33
C ALA A 202 -0.97 18.29 -5.21
N ILE A 203 0.24 18.46 -5.74
CA ILE A 203 0.90 17.49 -6.61
C ILE A 203 2.27 17.17 -6.04
N VAL A 204 2.53 15.89 -5.78
CA VAL A 204 3.87 15.36 -5.51
C VAL A 204 4.38 14.73 -6.81
N GLY A 205 5.52 15.19 -7.31
CA GLY A 205 6.12 14.67 -8.54
C GLY A 205 6.56 13.21 -8.42
N ALA A 206 6.73 12.55 -9.56
CA ALA A 206 7.26 11.19 -9.59
C ALA A 206 8.68 11.12 -8.99
N ASN A 207 9.05 9.95 -8.44
CA ASN A 207 10.33 9.70 -7.75
C ASN A 207 10.69 10.70 -6.64
N SER A 208 9.71 11.45 -6.12
CA SER A 208 9.97 12.48 -5.12
C SER A 208 9.94 11.90 -3.70
N VAL A 209 10.77 12.43 -2.81
CA VAL A 209 10.85 11.98 -1.41
C VAL A 209 10.37 13.09 -0.48
N VAL A 210 9.13 12.97 -0.01
CA VAL A 210 8.54 13.92 0.94
C VAL A 210 8.98 13.52 2.34
N THR A 211 9.83 14.35 2.95
CA THR A 211 10.47 14.07 4.23
C THR A 211 9.49 14.16 5.40
N ARG A 212 9.84 13.52 6.53
CA ARG A 212 9.03 13.51 7.76
C ARG A 212 8.63 14.93 8.18
N GLY A 213 7.37 15.10 8.59
CA GLY A 213 6.87 16.38 9.13
C GLY A 213 6.63 17.47 8.07
N THR A 214 6.78 17.16 6.78
CA THR A 214 6.59 18.16 5.72
C THR A 214 5.11 18.51 5.59
N THR A 215 4.81 19.80 5.52
CA THR A 215 3.48 20.31 5.18
C THR A 215 3.50 20.88 3.77
N ILE A 216 2.70 20.29 2.88
CA ILE A 216 2.49 20.75 1.50
C ILE A 216 1.17 21.51 1.46
N GLY A 217 1.22 22.77 1.04
CA GLY A 217 0.04 23.64 0.99
C GLY A 217 -0.95 23.25 -0.14
N PRO A 218 -2.20 23.73 -0.09
CA PRO A 218 -3.18 23.50 -1.15
C PRO A 218 -2.69 23.99 -2.52
N GLY A 219 -2.89 23.19 -3.57
CA GLY A 219 -2.52 23.51 -4.94
C GLY A 219 -1.01 23.62 -5.21
N GLU A 220 -0.17 23.28 -4.23
CA GLU A 220 1.28 23.32 -4.40
C GLU A 220 1.80 22.12 -5.17
N ILE A 221 2.90 22.32 -5.90
CA ILE A 221 3.58 21.26 -6.63
C ILE A 221 4.95 21.08 -5.98
N TRP A 222 5.27 19.85 -5.58
CA TRP A 222 6.53 19.50 -4.93
C TRP A 222 7.22 18.38 -5.68
N SER A 223 8.53 18.47 -5.87
CA SER A 223 9.31 17.37 -6.47
C SER A 223 10.77 17.35 -6.01
N GLY A 224 11.46 16.24 -6.26
CA GLY A 224 12.87 16.01 -5.94
C GLY A 224 13.10 15.06 -4.77
N ASN A 225 14.36 14.73 -4.53
CA ASN A 225 14.80 13.93 -3.38
C ASN A 225 15.92 14.69 -2.64
N PRO A 226 15.60 15.41 -1.54
CA PRO A 226 14.28 15.54 -0.92
C PRO A 226 13.35 16.47 -1.71
N ALA A 227 12.03 16.27 -1.57
CA ALA A 227 11.04 17.05 -2.29
C ALA A 227 11.05 18.50 -1.83
N ARG A 228 10.94 19.42 -2.79
CA ARG A 228 10.85 20.87 -2.56
C ARG A 228 9.74 21.44 -3.42
N LYS A 229 9.14 22.53 -2.96
CA LYS A 229 8.15 23.28 -3.73
C LYS A 229 8.79 23.73 -5.05
N ILE A 230 8.12 23.41 -6.15
CA ILE A 230 8.48 23.90 -7.47
C ILE A 230 7.81 25.27 -7.62
N GLU A 231 8.61 26.31 -7.77
CA GLU A 231 8.08 27.59 -8.22
C GLU A 231 7.57 27.41 -9.65
N ARG A 232 6.36 27.93 -9.93
CA ARG A 232 5.76 27.85 -11.28
C ARG A 232 6.83 28.26 -12.29
N PHE A 233 7.24 27.33 -13.15
CA PHE A 233 7.79 27.72 -14.43
C PHE A 233 6.70 28.55 -15.11
N ARG A 234 6.94 29.85 -15.23
CA ARG A 234 6.20 30.66 -16.20
C ARG A 234 6.56 30.04 -17.54
N LEU A 235 5.71 29.15 -18.04
CA LEU A 235 5.70 28.89 -19.47
C LEU A 235 5.48 30.27 -20.08
N ALA A 236 6.51 30.82 -20.73
CA ALA A 236 6.30 31.92 -21.64
C ALA A 236 5.13 31.49 -22.53
N PRO A 237 4.07 32.31 -22.68
CA PRO A 237 2.92 31.92 -23.49
C PRO A 237 3.48 31.41 -24.80
N ALA A 238 3.19 30.14 -25.11
CA ALA A 238 3.62 29.55 -26.36
C ALA A 238 3.15 30.52 -27.44
N ALA A 239 4.09 31.09 -28.20
CA ALA A 239 3.75 31.97 -29.30
C ALA A 239 2.95 31.11 -30.27
N MET A 240 1.63 31.21 -30.19
CA MET A 240 0.73 30.61 -31.16
C MET A 240 1.16 31.20 -32.51
N PRO A 241 1.60 30.39 -33.48
CA PRO A 241 1.96 30.91 -34.78
C PRO A 241 0.75 31.67 -35.31
N SER A 242 0.95 32.95 -35.63
CA SER A 242 -0.13 33.80 -36.11
C SER A 242 -0.81 33.14 -37.31
N THR A 243 -2.14 33.29 -37.38
CA THR A 243 -3.03 32.73 -38.40
C THR A 243 -2.60 33.02 -39.85
N LYS A 244 -1.70 33.99 -40.09
CA LYS A 244 -1.15 34.28 -41.42
C LYS A 244 -0.31 33.13 -42.00
N ALA A 245 0.38 32.34 -41.19
CA ALA A 245 1.22 31.24 -41.68
C ALA A 245 0.42 30.04 -42.23
N ARG A 246 -0.90 29.96 -41.97
CA ARG A 246 -1.77 28.91 -42.52
C ARG A 246 -2.35 29.23 -43.89
N ALA A 247 -2.34 30.50 -44.31
CA ALA A 247 -2.94 30.93 -45.58
C ALA A 247 -1.98 30.81 -46.78
N GLU A 248 -0.67 30.69 -46.53
CA GLU A 248 0.36 30.62 -47.58
C GLU A 248 0.77 29.19 -47.94
N ALA A 249 0.18 28.18 -47.29
CA ALA A 249 0.46 26.76 -47.51
C ALA A 249 -0.73 25.98 -48.11
N GLY A 250 -1.72 26.69 -48.68
CA GLY A 250 -2.90 26.13 -49.35
C GLY A 250 -2.83 26.31 -50.85
#